data_AF-A0A9C7QG66-F1
#
_entry.id   AF-A0A9C7QG66-F1
#
_cell.length_a   1.000
_cell.length_b   1.000
_cell.length_c   1.000
_cell.angle_alpha   90.00
_cell.angle_beta   90.00
_cell.angle_gamma   90.00
#
_symmetry.space_group_name_H-M   'P 1'
#
loop_
_entity.id
_entity.type
_entity.pdbx_description
1 polymer ?
#
loop_
_entity_poly.entity_id
_entity_poly.type
_entity_poly.pdbx_seq_one_letter_code
_entity_poly.pdbx_strand_id
1 'polypeptide(L)'
;PMKYPAEVVVPEYRPGEFYSAVKGLEDMPEGGERCFVCYRLRLEKAAQYAAEHGFDYFCSTLSISPMKNAAKLNEIGEELSEIYPVKLLPSDFKKKGGYLRSIELSREYGLYRQNYCGCVFSKQEAERRESGKINPENSQN
;
A
#
# COMPACT_ATOMS: atom_id res chain seq x y z
N PRO A 1 21.41 -10.40 7.01
CA PRO A 1 21.93 -9.56 5.90
C PRO A 1 21.17 -9.86 4.60
N MET A 2 20.82 -8.85 3.79
CA MET A 2 20.18 -9.09 2.49
C MET A 2 21.14 -9.84 1.56
N LYS A 3 20.67 -10.92 0.93
CA LYS A 3 21.48 -11.75 0.02
C LYS A 3 21.92 -10.97 -1.23
N TYR A 4 21.10 -10.02 -1.66
CA TYR A 4 21.35 -9.16 -2.82
C TYR A 4 21.39 -7.71 -2.33
N PRO A 5 22.38 -6.91 -2.76
CA PRO A 5 22.41 -5.48 -2.46
C PRO A 5 21.14 -4.82 -2.99
N ALA A 6 20.56 -3.93 -2.19
CA ALA A 6 19.42 -3.12 -2.58
C ALA A 6 19.70 -1.67 -2.22
N GLU A 7 19.39 -0.76 -3.14
CA GLU A 7 19.44 0.68 -2.91
C GLU A 7 18.08 1.16 -2.42
N VAL A 8 18.09 2.04 -1.42
CA VAL A 8 16.87 2.69 -0.93
C VAL A 8 16.78 4.07 -1.55
N VAL A 9 15.77 4.28 -2.37
CA VAL A 9 15.48 5.56 -3.01
C VAL A 9 14.29 6.18 -2.31
N VAL A 10 14.45 7.40 -1.81
CA VAL A 10 13.41 8.14 -1.09
C VAL A 10 13.01 9.36 -1.91
N PRO A 11 11.79 9.41 -2.47
CA PRO A 11 11.32 10.57 -3.21
C PRO A 11 11.06 11.76 -2.28
N GLU A 12 10.94 12.96 -2.85
CA GLU A 12 10.57 14.17 -2.10
C GLU A 12 9.20 13.98 -1.41
N TYR A 13 9.12 14.38 -0.15
CA TYR A 13 7.88 14.27 0.62
C TYR A 13 6.90 15.40 0.27
N ARG A 14 5.92 15.10 -0.58
CA ARG A 14 4.89 16.04 -1.05
C ARG A 14 3.48 15.67 -0.55
N PRO A 15 3.15 15.94 0.72
CA PRO A 15 1.84 15.56 1.28
C PRO A 15 0.66 16.26 0.60
N GLY A 16 0.87 17.45 0.02
CA GLY A 16 -0.18 18.19 -0.71
C GLY A 16 -0.73 17.42 -1.91
N GLU A 17 0.10 16.62 -2.61
CA GLU A 17 -0.36 15.77 -3.73
C GLU A 17 -1.38 14.73 -3.23
N PHE A 18 -1.11 14.11 -2.09
CA PHE A 18 -2.03 13.16 -1.47
C PHE A 18 -3.34 13.83 -1.04
N TYR A 19 -3.29 14.95 -0.32
CA TYR A 19 -4.50 15.65 0.13
C TYR A 19 -5.36 16.14 -1.03
N SER A 20 -4.72 16.62 -2.10
CA SER A 20 -5.42 17.07 -3.31
C SER A 20 -6.09 15.89 -4.01
N ALA A 21 -5.40 14.76 -4.12
CA ALA A 21 -5.92 13.57 -4.79
C ALA A 21 -7.13 12.96 -4.06
N VAL A 22 -7.14 12.98 -2.73
CA VAL A 22 -8.21 12.36 -1.92
C VAL A 22 -9.29 13.34 -1.45
N LYS A 23 -9.27 14.57 -1.95
CA LYS A 23 -10.26 15.59 -1.57
C LYS A 23 -11.68 15.13 -1.91
N GLY A 24 -12.59 15.19 -0.93
CA GLY A 24 -13.95 14.69 -1.04
C GLY A 24 -14.11 13.19 -0.75
N LEU A 25 -13.01 12.48 -0.46
CA LEU A 25 -13.00 11.05 -0.11
C LEU A 25 -12.48 10.82 1.33
N GLU A 26 -12.39 11.87 2.14
CA GLU A 26 -11.79 11.84 3.48
C GLU A 26 -12.48 10.83 4.40
N ASP A 27 -13.81 10.75 4.33
CA ASP A 27 -14.65 9.91 5.19
C ASP A 27 -14.77 8.45 4.72
N MET A 28 -14.22 8.11 3.55
CA MET A 28 -14.24 6.73 3.06
C MET A 28 -13.46 5.79 4.02
N PRO A 29 -13.88 4.54 4.22
CA PRO A 29 -13.18 3.62 5.11
C PRO A 29 -11.79 3.23 4.55
N GLU A 30 -10.88 2.79 5.42
CA GLU A 30 -9.66 2.11 4.98
C GLU A 30 -10.01 0.90 4.08
N GLY A 31 -9.37 0.80 2.91
CA GLY A 31 -9.67 -0.21 1.90
C GLY A 31 -10.73 0.21 0.87
N GLY A 32 -11.44 1.33 1.08
CA GLY A 32 -12.40 1.90 0.14
C GLY A 32 -11.78 2.81 -0.93
N GLU A 33 -12.61 3.61 -1.60
CA GLU A 33 -12.24 4.41 -2.78
C GLU A 33 -11.05 5.36 -2.56
N ARG A 34 -10.97 5.99 -1.39
CA ARG A 34 -9.80 6.79 -0.99
C ARG A 34 -8.51 6.01 -1.11
N CYS A 35 -8.52 4.74 -0.71
CA CYS A 35 -7.36 3.87 -0.83
C CYS A 35 -7.02 3.57 -2.29
N PHE A 36 -7.98 3.48 -3.20
CA PHE A 36 -7.71 3.23 -4.62
C PHE A 36 -7.00 4.41 -5.28
N VAL A 37 -7.43 5.64 -4.99
CA VAL A 37 -6.73 6.85 -5.42
C VAL A 37 -5.31 6.92 -4.85
N CYS A 38 -5.19 6.60 -3.56
CA CYS A 38 -3.92 6.49 -2.84
C CYS A 38 -2.96 5.45 -3.43
N TYR A 39 -3.49 4.30 -3.87
CA TYR A 39 -2.73 3.24 -4.55
C TYR A 39 -2.22 3.73 -5.89
N ARG A 40 -3.09 4.32 -6.72
CA ARG A 40 -2.70 4.88 -8.02
C ARG A 40 -1.58 5.90 -7.87
N LEU A 41 -1.73 6.88 -6.99
CA LEU A 41 -0.71 7.90 -6.75
C LEU A 41 0.65 7.29 -6.41
N ARG A 42 0.69 6.25 -5.56
CA ARG A 42 1.94 5.59 -5.13
C ARG A 42 2.54 4.69 -6.21
N LEU A 43 1.70 3.87 -6.84
CA LEU A 43 2.12 2.95 -7.89
C LEU A 43 2.59 3.69 -9.12
N GLU A 44 1.97 4.82 -9.46
CA GLU A 44 2.36 5.64 -10.60
C GLU A 44 3.76 6.22 -10.40
N LYS A 45 4.08 6.73 -9.20
CA LYS A 45 5.44 7.18 -8.88
C LYS A 45 6.46 6.05 -8.97
N ALA A 46 6.10 4.84 -8.55
CA ALA A 46 6.96 3.67 -8.66
C ALA A 46 7.16 3.24 -10.12
N ALA A 47 6.10 3.22 -10.94
CA ALA A 47 6.16 2.89 -12.36
C ALA A 47 6.98 3.92 -13.14
N GLN A 48 6.75 5.22 -12.90
CA GLN A 48 7.52 6.31 -13.48
C GLN A 48 9.01 6.15 -13.16
N TYR A 49 9.37 5.99 -11.88
CA TYR A 49 10.75 5.82 -11.46
C TYR A 49 11.38 4.58 -12.11
N ALA A 50 10.65 3.47 -12.12
CA ALA A 50 11.12 2.21 -12.68
C ALA A 50 11.41 2.32 -14.19
N ALA A 51 10.52 2.98 -14.94
CA ALA A 51 10.70 3.24 -16.36
C ALA A 51 11.89 4.18 -16.64
N GLU A 52 12.01 5.28 -15.88
CA GLU A 52 13.11 6.26 -16.04
C GLU A 52 14.51 5.65 -15.80
N HIS A 53 14.58 4.59 -14.99
CA HIS A 53 15.84 3.94 -14.59
C HIS A 53 16.04 2.56 -15.23
N GLY A 54 15.18 2.15 -16.17
CA GLY A 54 15.35 0.92 -16.95
C GLY A 54 15.13 -0.38 -16.15
N PHE A 55 14.29 -0.36 -15.13
CA PHE A 55 13.90 -1.59 -14.42
C PHE A 55 12.92 -2.43 -15.27
N ASP A 56 13.03 -3.76 -15.18
CA ASP A 56 12.13 -4.67 -15.90
C ASP A 56 10.70 -4.69 -15.33
N TYR A 57 10.60 -4.58 -13.99
CA TYR A 57 9.35 -4.73 -13.25
C TYR A 57 9.20 -3.72 -12.12
N PHE A 58 7.95 -3.39 -11.78
CA PHE A 58 7.58 -2.72 -10.53
C PHE A 58 6.47 -3.49 -9.80
N CYS A 59 6.36 -3.29 -8.49
CA CYS A 59 5.28 -3.84 -7.67
C CYS A 59 5.10 -3.05 -6.37
N SER A 60 4.21 -3.50 -5.50
CA SER A 60 4.01 -2.91 -4.18
C SER A 60 3.94 -3.96 -3.08
N THR A 61 4.61 -3.67 -1.97
CA THR A 61 4.52 -4.47 -0.74
C THR A 61 3.16 -4.32 -0.05
N LEU A 62 2.32 -3.35 -0.42
CA LEU A 62 0.99 -3.16 0.15
C LEU A 62 0.12 -4.44 0.10
N SER A 63 0.34 -5.31 -0.91
CA SER A 63 -0.39 -6.57 -1.07
C SER A 63 -0.12 -7.62 0.04
N ILE A 64 0.88 -7.40 0.91
CA ILE A 64 1.10 -8.25 2.10
C ILE A 64 0.04 -8.06 3.17
N SER A 65 -0.57 -6.87 3.24
CA SER A 65 -1.52 -6.56 4.31
C SER A 65 -2.87 -7.21 4.03
N PRO A 66 -3.50 -7.84 5.05
CA PRO A 66 -4.82 -8.46 4.90
C PRO A 66 -5.92 -7.44 4.61
N MET A 67 -5.69 -6.17 4.97
CA MET A 67 -6.65 -5.09 4.78
C MET A 67 -6.56 -4.44 3.38
N LYS A 68 -5.63 -4.87 2.52
CA LYS A 68 -5.41 -4.25 1.21
C LYS A 68 -6.02 -5.10 0.10
N ASN A 69 -6.73 -4.40 -0.79
CA ASN A 69 -7.30 -4.99 -1.98
C ASN A 69 -6.19 -5.22 -3.03
N ALA A 70 -5.62 -6.42 -3.01
CA ALA A 70 -4.57 -6.82 -3.95
C ALA A 70 -5.06 -6.87 -5.41
N ALA A 71 -6.34 -7.21 -5.64
CA ALA A 71 -6.91 -7.18 -6.98
C ALA A 71 -6.88 -5.76 -7.55
N LYS A 72 -7.33 -4.77 -6.76
CA LYS A 72 -7.31 -3.36 -7.18
C LYS A 72 -5.89 -2.80 -7.33
N LEU A 73 -4.94 -3.23 -6.50
CA LEU A 73 -3.52 -2.88 -6.66
C LEU A 73 -2.96 -3.41 -8.00
N ASN A 74 -3.28 -4.65 -8.36
CA ASN A 74 -2.81 -5.25 -9.60
C ASN A 74 -3.51 -4.64 -10.82
N GLU A 75 -4.83 -4.38 -10.75
CA GLU A 75 -5.58 -3.67 -11.79
C GLU A 75 -4.95 -2.29 -12.09
N ILE A 76 -4.71 -1.48 -11.06
CA ILE A 76 -4.04 -0.17 -11.20
C ILE A 76 -2.63 -0.33 -11.77
N GLY A 77 -1.89 -1.35 -11.34
CA GLY A 77 -0.55 -1.62 -11.85
C GLY A 77 -0.54 -2.02 -13.32
N GLU A 78 -1.50 -2.82 -13.76
CA GLU A 78 -1.68 -3.22 -15.16
C GLU A 78 -1.96 -1.99 -16.03
N GLU A 79 -2.89 -1.11 -15.61
CA GLU A 79 -3.16 0.16 -16.29
C GLU A 79 -1.89 1.03 -16.41
N LEU A 80 -1.07 1.10 -15.35
CA LEU A 80 0.16 1.89 -15.35
C LEU A 80 1.24 1.29 -16.27
N SER A 81 1.26 -0.03 -16.46
CA SER A 81 2.14 -0.69 -17.43
C SER A 81 1.79 -0.40 -18.88
N GLU A 82 0.58 0.07 -19.16
CA GLU A 82 0.20 0.55 -20.50
C GLU A 82 0.68 1.98 -20.75
N ILE A 83 0.88 2.76 -19.68
CA ILE A 83 1.29 4.17 -19.74
C ILE A 83 2.82 4.31 -19.70
N TYR A 84 3.48 3.54 -18.83
CA TYR A 84 4.93 3.58 -18.63
C TYR A 84 5.56 2.30 -19.18
N PRO A 85 6.74 2.37 -19.84
CA PRO A 85 7.41 1.20 -20.44
C PRO A 85 8.08 0.31 -19.38
N VAL A 86 7.31 -0.18 -18.42
CA VAL A 86 7.74 -1.08 -17.34
C VAL A 86 6.60 -2.04 -16.99
N LYS A 87 6.91 -3.31 -16.74
CA LYS A 87 5.89 -4.33 -16.46
C LYS A 87 5.50 -4.33 -14.98
N LEU A 88 4.22 -4.49 -14.69
CA LEU A 88 3.79 -4.86 -13.36
C LEU A 88 4.28 -6.28 -13.08
N LEU A 89 4.76 -6.53 -11.86
CA LEU A 89 4.85 -7.87 -11.28
C LEU A 89 3.60 -8.12 -10.42
N PRO A 90 2.56 -8.80 -10.94
CA PRO A 90 1.32 -9.00 -10.21
C PRO A 90 1.60 -9.75 -8.92
N SER A 91 1.19 -9.16 -7.80
CA SER A 91 1.61 -9.63 -6.49
C SER A 91 0.42 -9.70 -5.54
N ASP A 92 0.31 -10.82 -4.84
CA ASP A 92 -0.60 -10.99 -3.72
C ASP A 92 0.15 -11.67 -2.56
N PHE A 93 1.02 -10.90 -1.91
CA PHE A 93 1.99 -11.44 -0.96
C PHE A 93 1.33 -12.04 0.30
N LYS A 94 0.03 -11.81 0.56
CA LYS A 94 -0.67 -12.46 1.67
C LYS A 94 -1.05 -13.93 1.39
N LYS A 95 -1.12 -14.35 0.12
CA LYS A 95 -1.46 -15.75 -0.25
C LYS A 95 -0.38 -16.73 0.20
N LYS A 96 -0.74 -18.03 0.25
CA LYS A 96 0.16 -19.14 0.63
C LYS A 96 0.87 -18.92 1.98
N GLY A 97 0.17 -18.30 2.94
CA GLY A 97 0.71 -18.04 4.28
C GLY A 97 1.69 -16.87 4.35
N GLY A 98 1.86 -16.08 3.29
CA GLY A 98 2.83 -14.99 3.27
C GLY A 98 2.58 -13.92 4.35
N TYR A 99 1.31 -13.63 4.69
CA TYR A 99 1.01 -12.72 5.81
C TYR A 99 1.52 -13.25 7.15
N LEU A 100 1.28 -14.54 7.47
CA LEU A 100 1.79 -15.17 8.68
C LEU A 100 3.32 -15.15 8.70
N ARG A 101 3.95 -15.47 7.56
CA ARG A 101 5.40 -15.40 7.42
C ARG A 101 5.92 -13.98 7.68
N SER A 102 5.21 -12.95 7.25
CA SER A 102 5.59 -11.55 7.55
C SER A 102 5.59 -11.25 9.05
N ILE A 103 4.67 -11.85 9.82
CA ILE A 103 4.60 -11.67 11.28
C ILE A 103 5.79 -12.35 11.95
N GLU A 104 6.11 -13.58 11.54
CA GLU A 104 7.28 -14.32 12.04
C GLU A 104 8.57 -13.53 11.79
N LEU A 105 8.79 -13.08 10.55
CA LEU A 105 9.95 -12.27 10.18
C LEU A 105 9.99 -10.96 10.97
N SER A 106 8.84 -10.31 11.19
CA SER A 106 8.81 -9.09 12.00
C SER A 106 9.26 -9.34 13.44
N ARG A 107 8.90 -10.48 14.05
CA ARG A 107 9.36 -10.85 15.39
C ARG A 107 10.84 -11.20 15.40
N GLU A 108 11.28 -11.99 14.43
CA GLU A 108 12.68 -12.42 14.26
C GLU A 108 13.63 -11.22 14.14
N TYR A 109 13.23 -10.21 13.37
CA TYR A 109 14.04 -9.00 13.13
C TYR A 109 13.71 -7.83 14.06
N GLY A 110 12.82 -8.00 15.05
CA GLY A 110 12.43 -6.93 15.97
C GLY A 110 11.77 -5.72 15.29
N LEU A 111 11.05 -5.94 14.19
CA LEU A 111 10.41 -4.88 13.41
C LEU A 111 9.12 -4.39 14.07
N TYR A 112 8.95 -3.08 14.12
CA TYR A 112 7.70 -2.46 14.51
C TYR A 112 6.59 -2.79 13.49
N ARG A 113 5.42 -3.21 14.00
CA ARG A 113 4.23 -3.48 13.19
C ARG A 113 3.15 -2.45 13.48
N GLN A 114 2.96 -1.54 12.53
CA GLN A 114 1.90 -0.54 12.54
C GLN A 114 0.52 -1.20 12.35
N ASN A 115 -0.51 -0.68 13.02
CA ASN A 115 -1.91 -1.16 12.94
C ASN A 115 -2.82 -0.23 12.09
N TYR A 116 -2.22 0.62 11.27
CA TYR A 116 -2.87 1.49 10.29
C TYR A 116 -2.01 1.54 9.01
N CYS A 117 -2.59 1.99 7.88
CA CYS A 117 -1.93 2.00 6.56
C CYS A 117 -0.75 2.97 6.43
N GLY A 118 -0.71 4.01 7.26
CA GLY A 118 0.26 5.10 7.16
C GLY A 118 -0.30 6.43 6.63
N CYS A 119 -1.60 6.53 6.30
CA CYS A 119 -2.24 7.83 6.06
C CYS A 119 -2.96 8.33 7.31
N VAL A 120 -3.13 9.66 7.43
CA VAL A 120 -3.78 10.30 8.58
C VAL A 120 -5.19 9.74 8.83
N PHE A 121 -5.96 9.46 7.78
CA PHE A 121 -7.30 8.94 7.91
C PHE A 121 -7.33 7.50 8.46
N SER A 122 -6.42 6.64 8.00
CA SER A 122 -6.26 5.28 8.57
C SER A 122 -5.80 5.30 10.02
N LYS A 123 -4.97 6.29 10.40
CA LYS A 123 -4.53 6.48 11.78
C LYS A 123 -5.70 6.88 12.68
N GLN A 124 -6.50 7.86 12.25
CA GLN A 124 -7.70 8.27 12.98
C GLN A 124 -8.71 7.12 13.11
N GLU A 125 -8.86 6.29 12.07
CA GLU A 125 -9.70 5.10 12.14
C GLU A 125 -9.18 4.10 13.19
N ALA A 126 -7.87 3.84 13.21
CA ALA A 126 -7.25 2.98 14.21
C ALA A 126 -7.44 3.51 15.64
N GLU A 127 -7.24 4.81 15.88
CA GLU A 127 -7.47 5.45 17.18
C GLU A 127 -8.95 5.36 17.62
N ARG A 128 -9.90 5.45 16.68
CA ARG A 128 -11.33 5.24 16.96
C ARG A 128 -11.65 3.79 17.32
N ARG A 129 -10.99 2.81 16.68
CA ARG A 129 -11.10 1.38 17.03
C ARG A 129 -10.56 1.12 18.45
N GLU A 130 -9.39 1.67 18.78
CA GLU A 130 -8.76 1.49 20.10
C GLU A 130 -9.56 2.15 21.24
N SER A 131 -10.20 3.30 20.96
CA SER A 131 -11.04 4.01 21.94
C SER A 131 -12.45 3.41 22.10
N GLY A 132 -12.76 2.28 21.44
CA GLY A 132 -14.05 1.59 21.54
C GLY A 132 -15.21 2.32 20.86
N LYS A 133 -14.93 3.32 20.01
CA LYS A 133 -15.96 4.13 19.32
C LYS A 133 -16.45 3.51 18.02
N ILE A 134 -15.82 2.42 17.55
CA ILE A 134 -16.21 1.66 16.35
C ILE A 134 -16.20 0.17 16.71
N ASN A 135 -17.37 -0.48 16.64
CA ASN A 135 -17.48 -1.93 16.76
C ASN A 135 -17.22 -2.57 15.38
N PRO A 136 -16.20 -3.43 15.21
CA PRO A 136 -15.81 -3.96 13.89
C PRO A 136 -16.88 -4.83 13.19
N GLU A 137 -17.97 -5.18 13.86
CA GLU A 137 -19.07 -5.97 13.29
C GLU A 137 -20.09 -5.16 12.46
N ASN A 138 -20.07 -3.83 12.52
CA ASN A 138 -21.11 -2.99 11.86
C ASN A 138 -20.71 -2.40 10.49
N SER A 139 -19.62 -2.88 9.86
CA SER A 139 -19.14 -2.34 8.56
C SER A 139 -19.33 -3.31 7.38
N GLN A 140 -20.24 -4.28 7.49
CA GLN A 140 -20.61 -5.19 6.39
C GLN A 140 -22.13 -5.27 6.12
N ASN A 141 -22.90 -4.23 6.45
CA ASN A 141 -24.26 -4.08 5.91
C ASN A 141 -24.30 -3.00 4.84
#